data_AF-A0A971VGZ1-F1
#
_entry.id   AF-A0A971VGZ1-F1
#
_cell.length_a   1.000
_cell.length_b   1.000
_cell.length_c   1.000
_cell.angle_alpha   90.00
_cell.angle_beta   90.00
_cell.angle_gamma   90.00
#
_symmetry.space_group_name_H-M   'P 1'
#
loop_
_entity.id
_entity.type
_entity.pdbx_description
1 polymer ?
#
loop_
_entity_poly.entity_id
_entity_poly.type
_entity_poly.pdbx_seq_one_letter_code
_entity_poly.pdbx_strand_id
1 'polypeptide(L)'
;MEGTVIYVKLNKGQLEYRDSDGQEGSSISTHAKHNQKITWKLDKCSGISEITGVKIKGDLGIINGKPRKIDFNQWEVYSSGEGEDEGELSYTVDIIKCKNLKDEEVESQGLRDTNPPLIRVP
;
A
#
# COMPACT_ATOMS: atom_id res chain seq x y z
N MET A 1 -18.17 -7.09 7.63
CA MET A 1 -17.79 -5.74 7.15
C MET A 1 -16.58 -5.92 6.26
N GLU A 2 -16.68 -5.51 4.99
CA GLU A 2 -15.57 -5.58 4.05
C GLU A 2 -14.58 -4.46 4.38
N GLY A 3 -13.30 -4.81 4.58
CA GLY A 3 -12.23 -3.85 4.80
C GLY A 3 -11.65 -3.34 3.49
N THR A 4 -10.83 -2.30 3.55
CA THR A 4 -10.22 -1.69 2.38
C THR A 4 -9.02 -2.50 1.89
N VAL A 5 -8.95 -2.74 0.58
CA VAL A 5 -7.84 -3.48 -0.05
C VAL A 5 -7.09 -2.57 -1.00
N ILE A 6 -5.78 -2.47 -0.83
CA ILE A 6 -4.83 -1.75 -1.66
C ILE A 6 -4.02 -2.78 -2.44
N TYR A 7 -4.30 -2.88 -3.73
CA TYR A 7 -3.56 -3.71 -4.67
C TYR A 7 -2.26 -3.03 -5.07
N VAL A 8 -1.19 -3.82 -5.19
CA VAL A 8 0.16 -3.37 -5.53
C VAL A 8 0.65 -4.14 -6.74
N LYS A 9 1.13 -3.42 -7.76
CA LYS A 9 1.79 -4.00 -8.94
C LYS A 9 3.00 -3.17 -9.35
N LEU A 10 3.88 -3.79 -10.12
CA LEU A 10 4.98 -3.13 -10.81
C LEU A 10 4.55 -2.83 -12.24
N ASN A 11 4.63 -1.57 -12.65
CA ASN A 11 4.38 -1.13 -14.01
C ASN A 11 5.58 -0.31 -14.49
N LYS A 12 6.25 -0.75 -15.56
CA LYS A 12 7.46 -0.10 -16.12
C LYS A 12 8.51 0.27 -15.06
N GLY A 13 8.76 -0.64 -14.12
CA GLY A 13 9.74 -0.46 -13.05
C GLY A 13 9.29 0.41 -11.87
N GLN A 14 8.08 0.96 -11.88
CA GLN A 14 7.52 1.75 -10.79
C GLN A 14 6.36 1.01 -10.09
N LEU A 15 6.16 1.27 -8.80
CA LEU A 15 5.00 0.75 -8.08
C LEU A 15 3.76 1.55 -8.48
N GLU A 16 2.68 0.81 -8.75
CA GLU A 16 1.35 1.34 -8.99
C GLU A 16 0.40 0.70 -7.97
N TYR A 17 -0.43 1.55 -7.39
CA TYR A 17 -1.41 1.19 -6.37
C TYR A 17 -2.80 1.28 -6.96
N ARG A 18 -3.70 0.40 -6.52
CA ARG A 18 -5.13 0.49 -6.80
C ARG A 18 -5.92 0.10 -5.56
N ASP A 19 -6.85 0.92 -5.08
CA ASP A 19 -7.69 0.53 -3.95
C ASP A 19 -8.99 -0.17 -4.37
N SER A 20 -9.74 -0.67 -3.39
CA SER A 20 -11.03 -1.34 -3.58
C SER A 20 -12.14 -0.40 -4.05
N ASP A 21 -11.96 0.91 -3.91
CA ASP A 21 -12.91 1.94 -4.35
C ASP A 21 -12.61 2.43 -5.78
N GLY A 22 -11.54 1.92 -6.38
CA GLY A 22 -11.20 2.14 -7.79
C GLY A 22 -10.19 3.27 -8.03
N GLN A 23 -9.59 3.87 -7.01
CA GLN A 23 -8.49 4.81 -7.20
C GLN A 23 -7.25 4.05 -7.67
N GLU A 24 -6.53 4.57 -8.67
CA GLU A 24 -5.31 3.96 -9.21
C GLU A 24 -4.23 4.99 -9.55
N GLY A 25 -2.96 4.60 -9.43
CA GLY A 25 -1.82 5.43 -9.83
C GLY A 25 -0.54 5.12 -9.05
N SER A 26 0.53 5.87 -9.32
CA SER A 26 1.78 5.78 -8.58
C SER A 26 1.68 6.32 -7.13
N SER A 27 0.58 7.01 -6.83
CA SER A 27 0.18 7.47 -5.50
C SER A 27 -1.35 7.59 -5.48
N ILE A 28 -1.99 7.19 -4.38
CA ILE A 28 -3.44 7.21 -4.20
C ILE A 28 -3.79 7.72 -2.80
N SER A 29 -5.03 8.16 -2.60
CA SER A 29 -5.55 8.59 -1.29
C SER A 29 -6.70 7.69 -0.86
N THR A 30 -6.39 6.59 -0.18
CA THR A 30 -7.36 5.56 0.17
C THR A 30 -8.14 5.92 1.44
N HIS A 31 -9.46 5.76 1.40
CA HIS A 31 -10.31 5.97 2.57
C HIS A 31 -10.58 4.64 3.29
N ALA A 32 -10.28 4.57 4.57
CA ALA A 32 -10.59 3.44 5.43
C ALA A 32 -11.58 3.87 6.52
N LYS A 33 -12.55 3.03 6.88
CA LYS A 33 -13.44 3.33 8.01
C LYS A 33 -12.80 2.88 9.33
N HIS A 34 -13.29 3.40 10.45
CA HIS A 34 -12.88 2.92 11.77
C HIS A 34 -13.14 1.41 11.95
N ASN A 35 -12.27 0.79 12.76
CA ASN A 35 -12.36 -0.63 13.11
C ASN A 35 -12.46 -1.56 11.88
N GLN A 36 -11.78 -1.20 10.79
CA GLN A 36 -11.73 -1.99 9.57
C GLN A 36 -10.32 -2.44 9.27
N LYS A 37 -10.24 -3.58 8.58
CA LYS A 37 -8.97 -4.09 8.08
C LYS A 37 -8.54 -3.27 6.86
N ILE A 38 -7.29 -2.85 6.86
CA ILE A 38 -6.58 -2.32 5.70
C ILE A 38 -5.62 -3.40 5.22
N THR A 39 -5.72 -3.79 3.96
CA THR A 39 -4.93 -4.89 3.39
C THR A 39 -4.12 -4.41 2.21
N TRP A 40 -2.80 -4.58 2.24
CA TRP A 40 -1.95 -4.47 1.05
C TRP A 40 -1.81 -5.83 0.42
N LYS A 41 -2.12 -5.94 -0.88
CA LYS A 41 -2.13 -7.21 -1.59
C LYS A 41 -1.50 -7.09 -2.97
N LEU A 42 -0.78 -8.10 -3.43
CA LEU A 42 -0.33 -8.12 -4.83
C LEU A 42 -1.52 -8.22 -5.78
N ASP A 43 -1.51 -7.41 -6.84
CA ASP A 43 -2.47 -7.55 -7.93
C ASP A 43 -2.18 -8.82 -8.77
N LYS A 44 -3.16 -9.26 -9.56
CA LYS A 44 -2.94 -10.32 -10.54
C LYS A 44 -1.90 -9.85 -11.57
N CYS A 45 -0.92 -10.69 -11.87
CA CYS A 45 0.19 -10.34 -12.78
C CYS A 45 0.98 -9.11 -12.33
N SER A 46 1.19 -8.95 -11.02
CA SER A 46 1.86 -7.77 -10.43
C SER A 46 3.31 -7.55 -10.88
N GLY A 47 3.98 -8.53 -11.49
CA GLY A 47 5.44 -8.49 -11.68
C GLY A 47 6.23 -8.55 -10.36
N ILE A 48 5.55 -8.78 -9.24
CA ILE A 48 6.12 -8.83 -7.90
C ILE A 48 5.93 -10.25 -7.38
N SER A 49 7.01 -10.81 -6.85
CA SER A 49 7.00 -12.14 -6.25
C SER A 49 6.58 -12.11 -4.78
N GLU A 50 6.91 -11.05 -4.05
CA GLU A 50 6.63 -10.93 -2.61
C GLU A 50 6.55 -9.47 -2.16
N ILE A 51 5.67 -9.19 -1.20
CA ILE A 51 5.71 -7.98 -0.35
C ILE A 51 6.52 -8.32 0.89
N THR A 52 7.65 -7.65 1.09
CA THR A 52 8.57 -7.90 2.21
C THR A 52 8.39 -6.94 3.38
N GLY A 53 7.66 -5.84 3.18
CA GLY A 53 7.40 -4.88 4.24
C GLY A 53 6.40 -3.80 3.83
N VAL A 54 5.70 -3.27 4.84
CA VAL A 54 4.91 -2.04 4.72
C VAL A 54 5.37 -1.10 5.82
N LYS A 55 5.91 0.05 5.43
CA LYS A 55 6.35 1.10 6.35
C LYS A 55 5.33 2.23 6.32
N ILE A 56 5.03 2.78 7.49
CA ILE A 56 3.99 3.80 7.66
C ILE A 56 4.56 5.01 8.41
N LYS A 57 4.08 6.20 8.09
CA LYS A 57 4.48 7.46 8.71
C LYS A 57 3.32 8.45 8.70
N GLY A 58 3.13 9.20 9.78
CA GLY A 58 2.02 10.15 9.95
C GLY A 58 1.30 9.88 11.26
N ASP A 59 -0.02 10.03 11.27
CA ASP A 59 -0.86 9.88 12.44
C ASP A 59 -1.05 8.40 12.80
N LEU A 60 -0.06 7.82 13.50
CA LEU A 60 -0.10 6.40 13.89
C LEU A 60 -1.22 6.05 14.88
N GLY A 61 -1.93 7.05 15.43
CA GLY A 61 -3.10 6.86 16.27
C GLY A 61 -4.30 6.26 15.52
N ILE A 62 -4.40 6.47 14.21
CA ILE A 62 -5.54 6.01 13.39
C ILE A 62 -5.48 4.50 13.07
N ILE A 63 -4.49 3.79 13.58
CA ILE A 63 -4.30 2.35 13.38
C ILE A 63 -4.04 1.63 14.70
N ASN A 64 -4.45 0.36 14.75
CA ASN A 64 -4.20 -0.51 15.89
C ASN A 64 -2.98 -1.42 15.60
N GLY A 65 -1.82 -1.00 16.10
CA GLY A 65 -0.57 -1.76 16.02
C GLY A 65 0.27 -1.43 14.79
N LYS A 66 0.97 -2.44 14.25
CA LYS A 66 1.85 -2.29 13.08
C LYS A 66 1.37 -3.20 11.95
N PRO A 67 1.61 -2.83 10.67
CA PRO A 67 1.40 -3.73 9.56
C PRO A 67 2.11 -5.06 9.80
N ARG A 68 1.39 -6.16 9.58
CA ARG A 68 1.91 -7.52 9.74
C ARG A 68 1.76 -8.32 8.46
N LYS A 69 2.73 -9.19 8.21
CA LYS A 69 2.69 -10.14 7.10
C LYS A 69 1.65 -11.22 7.38
N ILE A 70 0.79 -11.48 6.40
CA ILE A 70 -0.18 -12.59 6.42
C ILE A 70 0.26 -13.70 5.49
N ASP A 71 0.77 -13.34 4.31
CA ASP A 71 1.34 -14.25 3.34
C ASP A 71 2.39 -13.52 2.49
N PHE A 72 3.05 -14.21 1.55
CA PHE A 72 4.02 -13.61 0.63
C PHE A 72 3.42 -12.45 -0.18
N ASN A 73 2.12 -12.50 -0.48
CA ASN A 73 1.44 -11.50 -1.30
C ASN A 73 0.59 -10.52 -0.49
N GLN A 74 0.59 -10.59 0.85
CA GLN A 74 -0.40 -9.89 1.65
C GLN A 74 0.13 -9.43 3.01
N TRP A 75 -0.12 -8.16 3.32
CA TRP A 75 0.08 -7.53 4.62
C TRP A 75 -1.22 -6.87 5.08
N GLU A 76 -1.42 -6.77 6.39
CA GLU A 76 -2.62 -6.14 6.95
C GLU A 76 -2.33 -5.34 8.22
N VAL A 77 -3.21 -4.37 8.49
CA VAL A 77 -3.36 -3.68 9.78
C VAL A 77 -4.84 -3.38 9.99
N TYR A 78 -5.24 -3.06 11.22
CA TYR A 78 -6.59 -2.54 11.49
C TYR A 78 -6.50 -1.03 11.71
N SER A 79 -7.48 -0.28 11.20
CA SER A 79 -7.72 1.09 11.65
C SER A 79 -8.17 1.08 13.11
N SER A 80 -7.90 2.16 13.84
CA SER A 80 -8.37 2.33 15.21
C SER A 80 -9.91 2.41 15.23
N GLY A 81 -10.48 2.00 16.36
CA GLY A 81 -11.93 1.89 16.54
C GLY A 81 -12.52 2.95 17.47
N GLU A 82 -11.71 3.81 18.07
CA GLU A 82 -12.20 4.90 18.91
C GLU A 82 -12.61 6.04 17.98
N GLY A 83 -13.91 6.36 17.98
CA GLY A 83 -14.58 7.21 16.98
C GLY A 83 -14.22 8.71 17.00
N GLU A 84 -13.00 9.04 17.42
CA GLU A 84 -12.42 10.38 17.39
C GLU A 84 -11.03 10.41 16.71
N ASP A 85 -10.46 9.26 16.34
CA ASP A 85 -9.15 9.18 15.67
C ASP A 85 -9.26 9.45 14.16
N GLU A 86 -9.58 10.69 13.81
CA GLU A 86 -9.46 11.18 12.44
C GLU A 86 -8.00 11.49 12.12
N GLY A 87 -7.55 11.15 10.91
CA GLY A 87 -6.19 11.52 10.51
C GLY A 87 -5.73 10.86 9.22
N GLU A 88 -4.47 11.09 8.91
CA GLU A 88 -3.84 10.54 7.72
C GLU A 88 -2.47 9.93 8.01
N LEU A 89 -2.18 8.85 7.30
CA LEU A 89 -0.85 8.29 7.25
C LEU A 89 -0.43 8.06 5.82
N SER A 90 0.87 8.22 5.59
CA SER A 90 1.55 7.82 4.36
C SER A 90 2.18 6.45 4.53
N TYR A 91 2.37 5.72 3.43
CA TYR A 91 3.02 4.42 3.47
C TYR A 91 3.96 4.17 2.29
N THR A 92 4.89 3.23 2.49
CA THR A 92 5.72 2.65 1.42
C THR A 92 5.68 1.13 1.51
N VAL A 93 5.79 0.46 0.35
CA VAL A 93 5.74 -1.00 0.24
C VAL A 93 7.07 -1.50 -0.30
N ASP A 94 7.76 -2.33 0.49
CA ASP A 94 8.98 -3.00 0.07
C ASP A 94 8.63 -4.32 -0.63
N ILE A 95 9.30 -4.63 -1.74
CA ILE A 95 8.94 -5.75 -2.63
C ILE A 95 10.16 -6.54 -3.13
N ILE A 96 9.93 -7.78 -3.57
CA ILE A 96 10.86 -8.57 -4.38
C ILE A 96 10.24 -8.79 -5.77
N LYS A 97 10.93 -8.36 -6.83
CA LYS A 97 10.51 -8.57 -8.22
C LYS A 97 10.60 -10.04 -8.65
N CYS A 98 9.80 -10.45 -9.63
CA CYS A 98 9.95 -11.78 -10.26
C CYS A 98 11.30 -11.89 -11.00
N LYS A 99 12.02 -13.02 -10.85
CA LYS A 99 13.39 -13.26 -11.37
C LYS A 99 13.57 -13.08 -12.89
N ASN A 100 12.49 -13.07 -13.67
CA ASN A 100 12.53 -13.00 -15.14
C ASN A 100 12.03 -11.66 -15.71
N LEU A 101 11.72 -10.68 -14.86
CA LEU A 101 11.55 -9.32 -15.36
C LEU A 101 12.95 -8.83 -15.73
N LYS A 102 13.21 -8.70 -17.03
CA LYS A 102 14.33 -7.90 -17.49
C LYS A 102 14.18 -6.57 -16.78
N ASP A 103 15.22 -6.13 -16.07
CA ASP A 103 15.33 -4.74 -15.70
C ASP A 103 15.32 -3.98 -17.03
N GLU A 104 14.14 -3.55 -17.48
CA GLU A 104 14.07 -2.42 -18.37
C GLU A 104 14.84 -1.36 -17.61
N GLU A 105 16.02 -1.02 -18.12
CA GLU A 105 16.82 0.10 -17.67
C GLU A 105 15.89 1.30 -17.74
N VAL A 106 15.18 1.55 -16.65
CA VAL A 106 14.71 2.87 -16.32
C VAL A 106 16.02 3.61 -16.18
N GLU A 107 16.43 4.28 -17.27
CA GLU A 107 17.31 5.43 -17.18
C GLU A 107 16.95 6.12 -15.88
N SER A 108 17.96 6.43 -15.08
CA SER A 108 17.85 7.22 -13.86
C SER A 108 17.36 8.65 -14.17
N GLN A 109 16.26 8.79 -14.92
CA GLN A 109 15.27 9.84 -14.75
C GLN A 109 14.81 9.66 -13.32
N GLY A 110 15.43 10.45 -12.45
CA GLY A 110 15.33 10.33 -11.00
C GLY A 110 13.91 9.96 -10.59
N LEU A 111 13.82 8.98 -9.67
CA LEU A 111 12.60 8.68 -8.92
C LEU A 111 11.80 9.96 -8.83
N ARG A 112 10.76 10.13 -9.65
CA ARG A 112 9.92 11.32 -9.55
C ARG A 112 9.52 11.33 -8.09
N ASP A 113 9.78 12.45 -7.41
CA ASP A 113 9.33 12.71 -6.04
C ASP A 113 7.80 12.60 -6.05
N THR A 114 7.33 11.37 -6.05
CA THR A 114 5.93 11.01 -6.08
C THR A 114 5.56 10.94 -4.63
N ASN A 115 4.60 11.80 -4.25
CA ASN A 115 4.10 11.81 -2.90
C ASN A 115 3.74 10.37 -2.50
N PRO A 116 4.14 9.90 -1.32
CA PRO A 116 3.78 8.56 -0.89
C PRO A 116 2.26 8.42 -0.86
N PRO A 117 1.71 7.24 -1.20
CA PRO A 117 0.28 7.01 -1.08
C PRO A 117 -0.19 7.17 0.36
N LEU A 118 -1.45 7.58 0.51
CA LEU A 118 -2.06 7.95 1.78
C LEU A 118 -3.21 7.01 2.13
N ILE A 119 -3.40 6.82 3.43
CA ILE A 119 -4.62 6.27 4.02
C ILE A 119 -5.20 7.35 4.91
N ARG A 120 -6.49 7.63 4.71
CA ARG A 120 -7.28 8.53 5.56
C ARG A 120 -8.33 7.73 6.30
N VAL A 121 -8.39 7.93 7.61
CA VAL A 121 -9.52 7.51 8.43
C VAL A 121 -10.33 8.78 8.72
N PRO A 122 -11.57 8.87 8.21
CA PRO A 122 -12.43 10.04 8.37
C PRO A 122 -13.07 10.10 9.74
#